data_AF-A0A522UN74-F1
#
_entry.id   AF-A0A522UN74-F1
#
_cell.length_a   1.000
_cell.length_b   1.000
_cell.length_c   1.000
_cell.angle_alpha   90.00
_cell.angle_beta   90.00
_cell.angle_gamma   90.00
#
_symmetry.space_group_name_H-M   'P 1'
#
loop_
_entity.id
_entity.type
_entity.pdbx_description
1 polymer ?
#
loop_
_entity_poly.entity_id
_entity_poly.type
_entity_poly.pdbx_seq_one_letter_code
_entity_poly.pdbx_strand_id
1 'polypeptide(L)'
;MIRRFFTLRNIRRTYAVFFLSLFVLLLWLTNFGRMKGYETGLFLELDPLAALASFLTSWTLYKGLALSLVIVVGTLFLGRFFCSWICPMGIVNQVAGSLFSRLRAADTVQLNSWRALYNLKYYILVFFLLLAAFGSLQTGLLDPIPFITRAFAVSVFPGANYGQGWLYLKQPLFQGGTLLGLIFLAVIFANRFVPRFWCRAVCPLGALLGLFSFRPLLRIWRDVELCTDCKKCLANCHGGCDPHSALRYTECHLCMNCIEDCPENAIHYGLQGPSSSVQMPLDVSRRRLIESALAGAVLYPVMKSTISSGTTAGHQVIRPPGSIAEGDFLRRCIKCGECMKVCPTNAIQPALFEAGLEGLWTPVLISRIGYCEYNCILCSRVCPTGAITPLTVEKKLGKGPGQKPLKIGTAFYDRGRCLPWAMNIDCIVCEEVCPTSPKAIWFQDFEVQLRDGGTKVLKRPFVDPKLCIGCGICETKCPIRDKAAVRVTSIGETRSTTNQMILKS
;
A
#
# COMPACT_ATOMS: atom_id res chain seq x y z
N MET A 1 12.55 8.27 -42.74
CA MET A 1 11.60 7.58 -41.83
C MET A 1 12.17 7.38 -40.41
N ILE A 2 13.46 7.07 -40.26
CA ILE A 2 14.12 6.79 -38.96
C ILE A 2 14.20 8.01 -38.02
N ARG A 3 14.48 9.23 -38.51
CA ARG A 3 14.55 10.46 -37.69
C ARG A 3 13.22 10.88 -37.02
N ARG A 4 12.06 10.45 -37.54
CA ARG A 4 10.75 10.74 -36.92
C ARG A 4 10.46 9.88 -35.68
N PHE A 5 11.13 8.73 -35.55
CA PHE A 5 10.94 7.84 -34.40
C PHE A 5 11.80 8.25 -33.19
N PHE A 6 13.00 8.82 -33.41
CA PHE A 6 13.95 9.19 -32.36
C PHE A 6 13.74 10.61 -31.79
N THR A 7 12.50 11.04 -31.62
CA THR A 7 12.20 12.24 -30.80
C THR A 7 12.28 11.86 -29.32
N LEU A 8 12.83 12.72 -28.45
CA LEU A 8 12.89 12.57 -27.00
C LEU A 8 11.53 12.17 -26.37
N ARG A 9 10.42 12.69 -26.89
CA ARG A 9 9.05 12.36 -26.47
C ARG A 9 8.66 10.94 -26.81
N ASN A 10 9.02 10.44 -27.99
CA ASN A 10 8.77 9.04 -28.35
C ASN A 10 9.64 8.09 -27.52
N ILE A 11 10.91 8.42 -27.31
CA ILE A 11 11.79 7.66 -26.41
C ILE A 11 11.15 7.58 -25.01
N ARG A 12 10.76 8.72 -24.45
CA ARG A 12 10.09 8.79 -23.14
C ARG A 12 8.78 7.98 -23.10
N ARG A 13 7.97 8.04 -24.18
CA ARG A 13 6.72 7.24 -24.28
C ARG A 13 7.02 5.75 -24.32
N THR A 14 8.04 5.31 -25.04
CA THR A 14 8.46 3.90 -25.07
C THR A 14 8.89 3.44 -23.68
N TYR A 15 9.71 4.22 -22.96
CA TYR A 15 10.09 3.92 -21.57
C TYR A 15 8.87 3.88 -20.65
N ALA A 16 7.95 4.84 -20.76
CA ALA A 16 6.74 4.88 -19.97
C ALA A 16 5.85 3.65 -20.21
N VAL A 17 5.66 3.23 -21.46
CA VAL A 17 4.89 2.02 -21.80
C VAL A 17 5.60 0.78 -21.26
N PHE A 18 6.93 0.71 -21.38
CA PHE A 18 7.72 -0.40 -20.84
C PHE A 18 7.56 -0.52 -19.31
N PHE A 19 7.78 0.55 -18.56
CA PHE A 19 7.69 0.51 -17.10
C PHE A 19 6.26 0.30 -16.58
N LEU A 20 5.25 0.87 -17.24
CA LEU A 20 3.85 0.62 -16.88
C LEU A 20 3.47 -0.84 -17.17
N SER A 21 3.88 -1.38 -18.33
CA SER A 21 3.65 -2.78 -18.67
C SER A 21 4.37 -3.71 -17.70
N LEU A 22 5.62 -3.39 -17.33
CA LEU A 22 6.39 -4.12 -16.33
C LEU A 22 5.68 -4.08 -14.96
N PHE A 23 5.19 -2.91 -14.53
CA PHE A 23 4.43 -2.78 -13.29
C PHE A 23 3.19 -3.66 -13.28
N VAL A 24 2.36 -3.59 -14.33
CA VAL A 24 1.15 -4.41 -14.46
C VAL A 24 1.50 -5.89 -14.54
N LEU A 25 2.56 -6.26 -15.26
CA LEU A 25 3.05 -7.64 -15.38
C LEU A 25 3.52 -8.18 -14.02
N LEU A 26 4.33 -7.45 -13.26
CA LEU A 26 4.76 -7.86 -11.92
C LEU A 26 3.57 -7.99 -10.98
N LEU A 27 2.61 -7.05 -11.05
CA LEU A 27 1.36 -7.15 -10.30
C LEU A 27 0.47 -8.33 -10.76
N TRP A 28 0.56 -8.75 -12.00
CA TRP A 28 -0.20 -9.90 -12.48
C TRP A 28 0.48 -11.23 -12.11
N LEU A 29 1.81 -11.27 -12.12
CA LEU A 29 2.63 -12.43 -11.71
C LEU A 29 2.57 -12.71 -10.20
N THR A 30 2.41 -11.67 -9.39
CA THR A 30 2.17 -11.76 -7.92
C THR A 30 0.85 -12.46 -7.58
N ASN A 31 -0.06 -12.67 -8.54
CA ASN A 31 -1.32 -13.33 -8.25
C ASN A 31 -1.09 -14.80 -7.85
N PHE A 32 -1.86 -15.27 -6.86
CA PHE A 32 -1.69 -16.57 -6.21
C PHE A 32 -1.55 -17.74 -7.21
N GLY A 33 -2.36 -17.75 -8.28
CA GLY A 33 -2.35 -18.84 -9.27
C GLY A 33 -1.06 -18.95 -10.10
N ARG A 34 -0.13 -18.00 -10.01
CA ARG A 34 1.08 -17.93 -10.86
C ARG A 34 2.39 -17.77 -10.08
N MET A 35 2.34 -17.76 -8.76
CA MET A 35 3.54 -17.58 -7.93
C MET A 35 4.47 -18.79 -8.01
N LYS A 36 5.45 -18.76 -8.91
CA LYS A 36 6.60 -19.70 -8.98
C LYS A 36 7.79 -19.26 -8.10
N GLY A 37 7.56 -18.40 -7.10
CA GLY A 37 8.60 -17.96 -6.15
C GLY A 37 9.34 -16.67 -6.51
N TYR A 38 8.80 -15.83 -7.40
CA TYR A 38 9.41 -14.54 -7.72
C TYR A 38 9.09 -13.46 -6.67
N GLU A 39 10.13 -12.87 -6.08
CA GLU A 39 10.03 -11.67 -5.25
C GLU A 39 9.72 -10.46 -6.14
N THR A 40 8.48 -9.98 -6.07
CA THR A 40 7.90 -9.03 -7.05
C THR A 40 7.64 -7.67 -6.39
N GLY A 41 8.48 -7.31 -5.43
CA GLY A 41 8.46 -6.05 -4.67
C GLY A 41 9.26 -4.90 -5.29
N LEU A 42 9.86 -5.07 -6.47
CA LEU A 42 10.82 -4.13 -7.08
C LEU A 42 10.40 -2.65 -7.02
N PHE A 43 9.18 -2.32 -7.44
CA PHE A 43 8.71 -0.93 -7.42
C PHE A 43 8.53 -0.38 -6.00
N LEU A 44 8.13 -1.21 -5.05
CA LEU A 44 7.96 -0.82 -3.64
C LEU A 44 9.32 -0.65 -2.95
N GLU A 45 10.33 -1.41 -3.36
CA GLU A 45 11.70 -1.30 -2.86
C GLU A 45 12.47 -0.09 -3.43
N LEU A 46 12.12 0.32 -4.65
CA LEU A 46 12.65 1.51 -5.30
C LEU A 46 12.12 2.83 -4.71
N ASP A 47 11.12 2.79 -3.83
CA ASP A 47 10.42 3.95 -3.31
C ASP A 47 11.21 4.69 -2.20
N PRO A 48 11.76 5.89 -2.47
CA PRO A 48 12.53 6.65 -1.50
C PRO A 48 11.72 7.19 -0.33
N LEU A 49 10.43 7.46 -0.52
CA LEU A 49 9.58 7.98 0.55
C LEU A 49 9.25 6.87 1.54
N ALA A 50 8.93 5.67 1.05
CA ALA A 50 8.79 4.48 1.90
C ALA A 50 10.08 4.18 2.68
N ALA A 51 11.25 4.30 2.04
CA ALA A 51 12.55 4.09 2.68
C ALA A 51 12.84 5.10 3.79
N LEU A 52 12.70 6.40 3.50
CA LEU A 52 12.92 7.47 4.46
C LEU A 52 11.95 7.38 5.65
N ALA A 53 10.66 7.17 5.37
CA ALA A 53 9.64 7.11 6.42
C ALA A 53 9.80 5.87 7.32
N SER A 54 10.18 4.72 6.73
CA SER A 54 10.51 3.51 7.52
C SER A 54 11.76 3.72 8.38
N PHE A 55 12.78 4.41 7.84
CA PHE A 55 13.96 4.77 8.61
C PHE A 55 13.63 5.70 9.79
N LEU A 56 12.83 6.74 9.57
CA LEU A 56 12.41 7.69 10.63
C LEU A 56 11.59 7.03 11.75
N THR A 57 10.78 6.03 11.41
CA THR A 57 9.88 5.36 12.38
C THR A 57 10.56 4.27 13.17
N SER A 58 11.42 3.46 12.54
CA SER A 58 12.00 2.27 13.17
C SER A 58 13.51 2.35 13.41
N TRP A 59 14.18 3.41 12.97
CA TRP A 59 15.65 3.58 13.03
C TRP A 59 16.44 2.45 12.37
N THR A 60 15.80 1.66 11.50
CA THR A 60 16.39 0.51 10.82
C THR A 60 16.05 0.55 9.34
N LEU A 61 17.03 0.35 8.47
CA LEU A 61 16.80 0.26 7.04
C LEU A 61 16.76 -1.22 6.60
N TYR A 62 15.64 -1.65 6.00
CA TYR A 62 15.53 -2.99 5.43
C TYR A 62 16.34 -3.09 4.13
N LYS A 63 17.00 -4.23 3.88
CA LYS A 63 17.93 -4.43 2.75
C LYS A 63 17.31 -4.07 1.39
N GLY A 64 16.04 -4.44 1.15
CA GLY A 64 15.34 -4.14 -0.10
C GLY A 64 15.20 -2.64 -0.38
N LEU A 65 15.01 -1.81 0.67
CA LEU A 65 14.86 -0.37 0.53
C LEU A 65 16.17 0.36 0.16
N ALA A 66 17.31 -0.33 0.16
CA ALA A 66 18.57 0.23 -0.34
C ALA A 66 18.50 0.55 -1.84
N LEU A 67 17.65 -0.14 -2.61
CA LEU A 67 17.45 0.15 -4.03
C LEU A 67 16.90 1.57 -4.28
N SER A 68 16.18 2.14 -3.31
CA SER A 68 15.70 3.52 -3.39
C SER A 68 16.82 4.56 -3.49
N LEU A 69 18.04 4.24 -3.02
CA LEU A 69 19.21 5.12 -3.14
C LEU A 69 19.56 5.41 -4.60
N VAL A 70 19.33 4.47 -5.51
CA VAL A 70 19.55 4.69 -6.94
C VAL A 70 18.69 5.84 -7.45
N ILE A 71 17.44 5.93 -7.00
CA ILE A 71 16.52 7.01 -7.37
C ILE A 71 16.92 8.33 -6.70
N VAL A 72 17.32 8.30 -5.43
CA VAL A 72 17.78 9.50 -4.70
C VAL A 72 19.03 10.08 -5.37
N VAL A 73 20.07 9.26 -5.56
CA VAL A 73 21.32 9.65 -6.20
C VAL A 73 21.05 10.16 -7.62
N GLY A 74 20.30 9.42 -8.43
CA GLY A 74 19.91 9.88 -9.77
C GLY A 74 19.16 11.21 -9.74
N THR A 75 18.32 11.45 -8.74
CA THR A 75 17.56 12.70 -8.60
C THR A 75 18.43 13.90 -8.22
N LEU A 76 19.49 13.68 -7.44
CA LEU A 76 20.48 14.71 -7.11
C LEU A 76 21.22 15.20 -8.37
N PHE A 77 21.55 14.30 -9.31
CA PHE A 77 22.30 14.66 -10.51
C PHE A 77 21.42 15.10 -11.67
N LEU A 78 20.37 14.34 -11.98
CA LEU A 78 19.54 14.53 -13.17
C LEU A 78 18.33 15.44 -12.90
N GLY A 79 17.95 15.62 -11.63
CA GLY A 79 16.67 16.22 -11.21
C GLY A 79 15.55 15.17 -11.13
N ARG A 80 14.28 15.61 -11.04
CA ARG A 80 13.12 14.72 -10.77
C ARG A 80 12.67 13.90 -11.99
N PHE A 81 13.52 12.96 -12.45
CA PHE A 81 13.27 12.15 -13.64
C PHE A 81 12.26 11.03 -13.38
N PHE A 82 12.26 10.45 -12.17
CA PHE A 82 11.43 9.30 -11.80
C PHE A 82 9.94 9.48 -12.13
N CYS A 83 9.38 10.66 -11.89
CA CYS A 83 7.95 10.93 -12.03
C CYS A 83 7.43 10.86 -13.49
N SER A 84 8.28 11.07 -14.50
CA SER A 84 7.83 11.03 -15.90
C SER A 84 8.38 9.84 -16.71
N TRP A 85 9.35 9.10 -16.18
CA TRP A 85 10.03 8.02 -16.88
C TRP A 85 9.75 6.64 -16.29
N ILE A 86 9.61 6.53 -14.96
CA ILE A 86 9.52 5.23 -14.26
C ILE A 86 8.20 5.07 -13.48
N CYS A 87 7.74 6.13 -12.79
CA CYS A 87 6.63 6.05 -11.86
C CYS A 87 5.30 5.67 -12.55
N PRO A 88 4.69 4.50 -12.23
CA PRO A 88 3.44 4.06 -12.84
C PRO A 88 2.28 5.04 -12.60
N MET A 89 2.19 5.61 -11.39
CA MET A 89 1.17 6.63 -11.08
C MET A 89 1.33 7.89 -11.94
N GLY A 90 2.57 8.33 -12.18
CA GLY A 90 2.85 9.47 -13.05
C GLY A 90 2.48 9.22 -14.51
N ILE A 91 2.73 8.00 -15.00
CA ILE A 91 2.41 7.57 -16.35
C ILE A 91 0.88 7.49 -16.53
N VAL A 92 0.15 6.88 -15.60
CA VAL A 92 -1.32 6.81 -15.63
C VAL A 92 -1.93 8.21 -15.67
N ASN A 93 -1.46 9.13 -14.82
CA ASN A 93 -1.93 10.51 -14.82
C ASN A 93 -1.57 11.26 -16.11
N GLN A 94 -0.43 10.96 -16.74
CA GLN A 94 -0.08 11.51 -18.04
C GLN A 94 -1.05 11.04 -19.12
N VAL A 95 -1.33 9.75 -19.20
CA VAL A 95 -2.25 9.17 -20.18
C VAL A 95 -3.66 9.74 -19.98
N ALA A 96 -4.14 9.77 -18.74
CA ALA A 96 -5.42 10.39 -18.39
C ALA A 96 -5.47 11.87 -18.80
N GLY A 97 -4.42 12.64 -18.50
CA GLY A 97 -4.31 14.04 -18.91
C GLY A 97 -4.41 14.21 -20.42
N SER A 98 -3.73 13.37 -21.22
CA SER A 98 -3.82 13.43 -22.69
C SER A 98 -5.19 13.02 -23.24
N LEU A 99 -5.90 12.11 -22.57
CA LEU A 99 -7.23 11.68 -22.98
C LEU A 99 -8.27 12.78 -22.78
N PHE A 100 -8.16 13.53 -21.67
CA PHE A 100 -9.11 14.58 -21.30
C PHE A 100 -8.80 15.98 -21.85
N SER A 101 -7.60 16.20 -22.41
CA SER A 101 -7.16 17.51 -22.92
C SER A 101 -7.29 17.64 -24.44
N ARG A 102 -8.51 17.50 -24.97
CA ARG A 102 -8.86 17.91 -26.35
C ARG A 102 -9.25 19.39 -26.42
N LEU A 103 -8.43 20.28 -25.84
CA LEU A 103 -8.71 21.72 -25.73
C LEU A 103 -7.85 22.54 -26.69
N ARG A 104 -8.24 23.80 -26.95
CA ARG A 104 -7.46 24.72 -27.80
C ARG A 104 -6.13 25.06 -27.13
N ALA A 105 -5.09 25.32 -27.92
CA ALA A 105 -3.72 25.53 -27.42
C ALA A 105 -3.59 26.64 -26.36
N ALA A 106 -4.37 27.71 -26.46
CA ALA A 106 -4.39 28.80 -25.47
C ALA A 106 -4.90 28.33 -24.10
N ASP A 107 -5.96 27.52 -24.08
CA ASP A 107 -6.52 26.94 -22.85
C ASP A 107 -5.49 26.00 -22.19
N THR A 108 -4.71 25.28 -23.00
CA THR A 108 -3.66 24.37 -22.52
C THR A 108 -2.52 25.11 -21.83
N VAL A 109 -2.14 26.29 -22.31
CA VAL A 109 -1.13 27.14 -21.67
C VAL A 109 -1.61 27.63 -20.30
N GLN A 110 -2.85 28.11 -20.20
CA GLN A 110 -3.43 28.57 -18.93
C GLN A 110 -3.63 27.42 -17.93
N LEU A 111 -3.97 26.22 -18.41
CA LEU A 111 -4.08 25.01 -17.57
C LEU A 111 -2.72 24.53 -17.03
N ASN A 112 -1.65 24.78 -17.78
CA ASN A 112 -0.29 24.42 -17.40
C ASN A 112 0.48 25.53 -16.68
N SER A 113 -0.16 26.68 -16.43
CA SER A 113 0.42 27.72 -15.60
C SER A 113 0.66 27.21 -14.18
N TRP A 114 1.65 27.81 -13.51
CA TRP A 114 1.89 27.54 -12.11
C TRP A 114 0.70 28.01 -11.25
N ARG A 115 0.40 27.26 -10.18
CA ARG A 115 -0.66 27.58 -9.22
C ARG A 115 -0.14 27.35 -7.80
N ALA A 116 -0.58 28.17 -6.85
CA ALA A 116 -0.24 28.01 -5.43
C ALA A 116 -0.66 26.66 -4.84
N LEU A 117 -1.68 26.01 -5.41
CA LEU A 117 -2.12 24.66 -5.03
C LEU A 117 -0.99 23.62 -5.11
N TYR A 118 0.01 23.81 -5.98
CA TYR A 118 1.12 22.86 -6.12
C TYR A 118 2.02 22.81 -4.89
N ASN A 119 1.94 23.80 -3.99
CA ASN A 119 2.66 23.77 -2.72
C ASN A 119 2.04 22.78 -1.71
N LEU A 120 0.80 22.33 -1.92
CA LEU A 120 0.08 21.44 -1.03
C LEU A 120 0.83 20.11 -0.77
N LYS A 121 1.47 19.54 -1.79
CA LYS A 121 2.26 18.30 -1.66
C LYS A 121 3.41 18.42 -0.65
N TYR A 122 4.00 19.62 -0.48
CA TYR A 122 5.07 19.84 0.49
C TYR A 122 4.52 19.90 1.91
N TYR A 123 3.34 20.48 2.11
CA TYR A 123 2.63 20.48 3.38
C TYR A 123 2.21 19.06 3.79
N ILE A 124 1.68 18.29 2.83
CA ILE A 124 1.35 16.87 3.01
C ILE A 124 2.60 16.06 3.39
N LEU A 125 3.73 16.29 2.70
CA LEU A 125 5.00 15.62 3.01
C LEU A 125 5.45 15.90 4.44
N VAL A 126 5.51 17.17 4.85
CA VAL A 126 5.95 17.56 6.21
C VAL A 126 5.04 16.95 7.27
N PHE A 127 3.73 17.00 7.06
CA PHE A 127 2.74 16.39 7.94
C PHE A 127 3.00 14.88 8.14
N PHE A 128 3.18 14.13 7.05
CA PHE A 128 3.42 12.68 7.17
C PHE A 128 4.82 12.32 7.69
N LEU A 129 5.86 13.09 7.36
CA LEU A 129 7.20 12.86 7.89
C LEU A 129 7.25 13.12 9.40
N LEU A 130 6.49 14.08 9.90
CA LEU A 130 6.39 14.31 11.35
C LEU A 130 5.63 13.19 12.05
N LEU A 131 4.49 12.74 11.50
CA LEU A 131 3.82 11.54 12.01
C LEU A 131 4.76 10.32 12.03
N ALA A 132 5.57 10.16 10.98
CA ALA A 132 6.58 9.11 10.90
C ALA A 132 7.69 9.29 11.98
N ALA A 133 8.18 10.51 12.20
CA ALA A 133 9.17 10.79 13.23
C ALA A 133 8.67 10.49 14.66
N PHE A 134 7.37 10.69 14.92
CA PHE A 134 6.74 10.28 16.18
C PHE A 134 6.44 8.76 16.24
N GLY A 135 6.67 8.03 15.15
CA GLY A 135 6.57 6.56 15.10
C GLY A 135 5.25 6.03 14.54
N SER A 136 4.49 6.84 13.78
CA SER A 136 3.30 6.40 13.05
C SER A 136 3.52 6.46 11.53
N LEU A 137 3.61 5.30 10.88
CA LEU A 137 3.91 5.22 9.44
C LEU A 137 2.63 5.37 8.59
N GLN A 138 2.19 6.61 8.33
CA GLN A 138 1.00 6.89 7.50
C GLN A 138 1.30 7.29 6.05
N THR A 139 2.57 7.45 5.69
CA THR A 139 3.02 7.86 4.34
C THR A 139 2.45 6.99 3.23
N GLY A 140 2.38 5.67 3.44
CA GLY A 140 1.87 4.71 2.48
C GLY A 140 0.41 4.90 2.05
N LEU A 141 -0.36 5.75 2.73
CA LEU A 141 -1.72 6.09 2.31
C LEU A 141 -1.76 6.95 1.04
N LEU A 142 -0.83 7.92 0.92
CA LEU A 142 -0.75 8.89 -0.18
C LEU A 142 0.53 8.78 -1.00
N ASP A 143 1.43 7.87 -0.65
CA ASP A 143 2.56 7.54 -1.49
C ASP A 143 2.08 6.97 -2.84
N PRO A 144 2.49 7.52 -4.01
CA PRO A 144 2.06 7.05 -5.31
C PRO A 144 2.25 5.55 -5.54
N ILE A 145 3.33 4.93 -5.03
CA ILE A 145 3.65 3.52 -5.35
C ILE A 145 2.80 2.55 -4.51
N PRO A 146 2.80 2.59 -3.17
CA PRO A 146 1.83 1.86 -2.35
C PRO A 146 0.37 2.13 -2.73
N PHE A 147 0.01 3.40 -3.03
CA PHE A 147 -1.37 3.75 -3.39
C PHE A 147 -1.84 3.07 -4.67
N ILE A 148 -1.05 3.13 -5.76
CA ILE A 148 -1.42 2.49 -7.02
C ILE A 148 -1.39 0.96 -6.89
N THR A 149 -0.40 0.39 -6.21
CA THR A 149 -0.33 -1.04 -5.94
C THR A 149 -1.57 -1.53 -5.19
N ARG A 150 -1.97 -0.81 -4.14
CA ARG A 150 -3.17 -1.12 -3.35
C ARG A 150 -4.44 -0.98 -4.18
N ALA A 151 -4.59 0.09 -4.96
CA ALA A 151 -5.75 0.30 -5.82
C ALA A 151 -5.89 -0.84 -6.85
N PHE A 152 -4.78 -1.29 -7.44
CA PHE A 152 -4.78 -2.42 -8.38
C PHE A 152 -5.11 -3.74 -7.69
N ALA A 153 -4.48 -4.00 -6.54
CA ALA A 153 -4.66 -5.22 -5.76
C ALA A 153 -6.10 -5.41 -5.25
N VAL A 154 -6.70 -4.34 -4.72
CA VAL A 154 -7.95 -4.40 -3.94
C VAL A 154 -9.18 -4.04 -4.78
N SER A 155 -9.02 -3.19 -5.80
CA SER A 155 -10.15 -2.64 -6.56
C SER A 155 -10.10 -3.01 -8.05
N VAL A 156 -9.01 -2.69 -8.76
CA VAL A 156 -8.97 -2.81 -10.23
C VAL A 156 -8.97 -4.26 -10.69
N PHE A 157 -8.09 -5.11 -10.16
CA PHE A 157 -8.03 -6.51 -10.58
C PHE A 157 -9.26 -7.32 -10.17
N PRO A 158 -9.76 -7.24 -8.92
CA PRO A 158 -11.02 -7.89 -8.57
C PRO A 158 -12.19 -7.42 -9.44
N GLY A 159 -12.29 -6.12 -9.71
CA GLY A 159 -13.33 -5.55 -10.58
C GLY A 159 -13.24 -6.03 -12.03
N ALA A 160 -12.02 -6.07 -12.60
CA ALA A 160 -11.79 -6.57 -13.95
C ALA A 160 -12.13 -8.07 -14.07
N ASN A 161 -11.75 -8.88 -13.08
CA ASN A 161 -12.06 -10.31 -13.07
C ASN A 161 -13.56 -10.58 -12.90
N TYR A 162 -14.27 -9.75 -12.14
CA TYR A 162 -15.73 -9.84 -12.01
C TYR A 162 -16.43 -9.61 -13.36
N GLY A 163 -15.95 -8.64 -14.15
CA GLY A 163 -16.50 -8.34 -15.48
C GLY A 163 -16.15 -9.35 -16.56
N GLN A 164 -15.07 -10.13 -16.41
CA GLN A 164 -14.60 -11.05 -17.45
C GLN A 164 -15.05 -12.50 -17.26
N GLY A 165 -15.60 -12.93 -16.12
CA GLY A 165 -16.27 -14.24 -15.97
C GLY A 165 -15.42 -15.50 -16.25
N TRP A 166 -14.12 -15.38 -16.52
CA TRP A 166 -13.31 -16.47 -17.08
C TRP A 166 -12.77 -17.51 -16.08
N LEU A 167 -13.05 -17.39 -14.77
CA LEU A 167 -12.60 -18.38 -13.79
C LEU A 167 -13.64 -18.67 -12.70
N TYR A 168 -13.96 -19.95 -12.54
CA TYR A 168 -14.79 -20.58 -11.49
C TYR A 168 -14.25 -20.42 -10.04
N LEU A 169 -13.33 -19.49 -9.79
CA LEU A 169 -12.83 -19.18 -8.45
C LEU A 169 -13.60 -17.99 -7.88
N LYS A 170 -14.14 -18.11 -6.66
CA LYS A 170 -14.72 -16.98 -5.91
C LYS A 170 -13.72 -15.81 -5.95
N GLN A 171 -14.11 -14.71 -6.58
CA GLN A 171 -13.25 -13.53 -6.69
C GLN A 171 -13.01 -12.95 -5.29
N PRO A 172 -11.78 -12.52 -4.97
CA PRO A 172 -11.49 -11.91 -3.69
C PRO A 172 -12.23 -10.58 -3.59
N LEU A 173 -13.11 -10.47 -2.60
CA LEU A 173 -13.77 -9.22 -2.22
C LEU A 173 -13.04 -8.63 -1.03
N PHE A 174 -12.76 -7.34 -1.09
CA PHE A 174 -12.06 -6.63 -0.03
C PHE A 174 -12.93 -5.57 0.63
N GLN A 175 -12.87 -5.50 1.96
CA GLN A 175 -13.51 -4.41 2.71
C GLN A 175 -12.93 -3.06 2.28
N GLY A 176 -13.77 -2.05 2.05
CA GLY A 176 -13.31 -0.73 1.59
C GLY A 176 -12.75 -0.68 0.15
N GLY A 177 -12.72 -1.80 -0.59
CA GLY A 177 -12.20 -1.85 -1.96
C GLY A 177 -12.96 -0.94 -2.94
N THR A 178 -14.29 -0.85 -2.82
CA THR A 178 -15.10 0.08 -3.63
C THR A 178 -14.75 1.54 -3.36
N LEU A 179 -14.61 1.93 -2.08
CA LEU A 179 -14.25 3.29 -1.70
C LEU A 179 -12.88 3.67 -2.27
N LEU A 180 -11.88 2.79 -2.13
CA LEU A 180 -10.55 3.04 -2.70
C LEU A 180 -10.59 3.13 -4.23
N GLY A 181 -11.40 2.29 -4.89
CA GLY A 181 -11.60 2.34 -6.34
C GLY A 181 -12.20 3.68 -6.79
N LEU A 182 -13.22 4.17 -6.08
CA LEU A 182 -13.81 5.48 -6.34
C LEU A 182 -12.81 6.62 -6.13
N ILE A 183 -12.00 6.58 -5.06
CA ILE A 183 -10.94 7.57 -4.83
C ILE A 183 -9.91 7.53 -5.96
N PHE A 184 -9.48 6.34 -6.39
CA PHE A 184 -8.54 6.19 -7.50
C PHE A 184 -9.09 6.76 -8.82
N LEU A 185 -10.36 6.46 -9.14
CA LEU A 185 -11.05 7.03 -10.30
C LEU A 185 -11.23 8.54 -10.19
N ALA A 186 -11.54 9.08 -9.01
CA ALA A 186 -11.65 10.51 -8.77
C ALA A 186 -10.30 11.22 -9.00
N VAL A 187 -9.19 10.62 -8.58
CA VAL A 187 -7.83 11.14 -8.85
C VAL A 187 -7.54 11.14 -10.36
N ILE A 188 -7.91 10.07 -11.07
CA ILE A 188 -7.76 10.02 -12.54
C ILE A 188 -8.63 11.10 -13.19
N PHE A 189 -9.89 11.23 -12.80
CA PHE A 189 -10.83 12.22 -13.32
C PHE A 189 -10.39 13.66 -13.06
N ALA A 190 -9.76 13.94 -11.90
CA ALA A 190 -9.22 15.25 -11.56
C ALA A 190 -8.19 15.78 -12.60
N ASN A 191 -7.59 14.90 -13.41
CA ASN A 191 -6.74 15.31 -14.53
C ASN A 191 -7.46 16.16 -15.59
N ARG A 192 -8.80 16.14 -15.61
CA ARG A 192 -9.61 17.02 -16.46
C ARG A 192 -9.50 18.49 -16.09
N PHE A 193 -9.27 18.80 -14.82
CA PHE A 193 -9.18 20.18 -14.29
C PHE A 193 -7.74 20.66 -14.12
N VAL A 194 -6.86 19.77 -13.67
CA VAL A 194 -5.43 20.05 -13.49
C VAL A 194 -4.64 18.89 -14.11
N PRO A 195 -3.91 19.12 -15.21
CA PRO A 195 -3.10 18.08 -15.82
C PRO A 195 -2.10 17.50 -14.81
N ARG A 196 -2.03 16.16 -14.71
CA ARG A 196 -1.22 15.46 -13.70
C ARG A 196 -1.50 15.94 -12.27
N PHE A 197 -2.78 16.09 -11.92
CA PHE A 197 -3.24 16.57 -10.61
C PHE A 197 -2.48 15.92 -9.44
N TRP A 198 -2.38 14.59 -9.43
CA TRP A 198 -1.69 13.86 -8.37
C TRP A 198 -0.23 14.30 -8.21
N CYS A 199 0.54 14.31 -9.30
CA CYS A 199 1.98 14.61 -9.26
C CYS A 199 2.29 16.07 -8.97
N ARG A 200 1.37 17.00 -9.32
CA ARG A 200 1.53 18.45 -9.11
C ARG A 200 1.05 18.91 -7.73
N ALA A 201 -0.07 18.38 -7.23
CA ALA A 201 -0.73 18.92 -6.05
C ALA A 201 -0.69 18.02 -4.80
N VAL A 202 -0.67 16.69 -4.95
CA VAL A 202 -0.93 15.76 -3.81
C VAL A 202 0.28 14.91 -3.44
N CYS A 203 1.07 14.48 -4.43
CA CYS A 203 2.07 13.42 -4.30
C CYS A 203 3.23 13.79 -3.33
N PRO A 204 3.32 13.18 -2.13
CA PRO A 204 4.38 13.46 -1.17
C PRO A 204 5.75 12.96 -1.66
N LEU A 205 5.79 11.82 -2.37
CA LEU A 205 7.04 11.34 -2.98
C LEU A 205 7.57 12.35 -4.01
N GLY A 206 6.66 12.97 -4.76
CA GLY A 206 7.00 14.03 -5.70
C GLY A 206 7.58 15.27 -5.04
N ALA A 207 7.04 15.65 -3.88
CA ALA A 207 7.57 16.72 -3.04
C ALA A 207 8.98 16.38 -2.54
N LEU A 208 9.19 15.15 -2.06
CA LEU A 208 10.47 14.67 -1.55
C LEU A 208 11.55 14.70 -2.64
N LEU A 209 11.25 14.19 -3.83
CA LEU A 209 12.18 14.26 -4.97
C LEU A 209 12.43 15.71 -5.43
N GLY A 210 11.44 16.59 -5.30
CA GLY A 210 11.59 18.03 -5.52
C GLY A 210 12.55 18.68 -4.52
N LEU A 211 12.52 18.25 -3.24
CA LEU A 211 13.45 18.71 -2.21
C LEU A 211 14.87 18.20 -2.46
N PHE A 212 15.05 16.95 -2.86
CA PHE A 212 16.38 16.45 -3.22
C PHE A 212 16.94 17.10 -4.49
N SER A 213 16.07 17.46 -5.44
CA SER A 213 16.45 18.23 -6.64
C SER A 213 16.45 19.75 -6.41
N PHE A 214 16.87 20.23 -5.23
CA PHE A 214 16.91 21.67 -4.95
C PHE A 214 18.06 22.41 -5.66
N ARG A 215 19.10 21.70 -6.13
CA ARG A 215 20.19 22.19 -6.99
C ARG A 215 20.73 21.05 -7.86
N PRO A 216 19.95 20.55 -8.82
CA PRO A 216 20.41 19.45 -9.67
C PRO A 216 21.54 19.94 -10.58
N LEU A 217 22.57 19.10 -10.73
CA LEU A 217 23.73 19.42 -11.55
C LEU A 217 23.33 19.62 -13.02
N LEU A 218 22.52 18.70 -13.54
CA LEU A 218 21.96 18.76 -14.89
C LEU A 218 20.50 19.19 -14.80
N ARG A 219 20.16 20.29 -15.49
CA ARG A 219 18.81 20.86 -15.47
C ARG A 219 18.44 21.50 -16.78
N ILE A 220 17.14 21.70 -16.94
CA ILE A 220 16.61 22.49 -18.05
C ILE A 220 16.95 23.95 -17.81
N TRP A 221 17.42 24.64 -18.84
CA TRP A 221 17.61 26.09 -18.82
C TRP A 221 17.25 26.67 -20.19
N ARG A 222 16.83 27.93 -20.19
CA ARG A 222 16.47 28.67 -21.40
C ARG A 222 17.57 29.67 -21.72
N ASP A 223 18.00 29.69 -22.97
CA ASP A 223 18.83 30.76 -23.52
C ASP A 223 17.95 31.97 -23.84
N VAL A 224 18.23 33.10 -23.20
CA VAL A 224 17.43 34.32 -23.36
C VAL A 224 17.70 34.98 -24.71
N GLU A 225 18.88 34.79 -25.31
CA GLU A 225 19.28 35.43 -26.57
C GLU A 225 18.58 34.80 -27.77
N LEU A 226 18.35 33.48 -27.72
CA LEU A 226 17.68 32.73 -28.79
C LEU A 226 16.14 32.73 -28.69
N CYS A 227 15.57 33.19 -27.57
CA CYS A 227 14.15 33.02 -27.31
C CYS A 227 13.29 34.15 -27.90
N THR A 228 12.34 33.80 -28.77
CA THR A 228 11.36 34.74 -29.37
C THR A 228 10.07 34.90 -28.56
N ASP A 229 10.06 34.48 -27.29
CA ASP A 229 8.92 34.56 -26.38
C ASP A 229 7.56 34.00 -26.90
N CYS A 230 7.60 33.01 -27.81
CA CYS A 230 6.42 32.42 -28.44
C CYS A 230 5.50 31.59 -27.52
N LYS A 231 5.89 31.35 -26.25
CA LYS A 231 5.14 30.59 -25.21
C LYS A 231 4.75 29.14 -25.54
N LYS A 232 5.19 28.59 -26.66
CA LYS A 232 4.89 27.20 -27.08
C LYS A 232 5.37 26.14 -26.08
N CYS A 233 6.49 26.40 -25.40
CA CYS A 233 7.04 25.49 -24.37
C CYS A 233 6.12 25.30 -23.14
N LEU A 234 5.17 26.22 -22.91
CA LEU A 234 4.19 26.11 -21.82
C LEU A 234 3.04 25.17 -22.16
N ALA A 235 2.70 25.03 -23.44
CA ALA A 235 1.52 24.29 -23.89
C ALA A 235 1.55 22.82 -23.47
N ASN A 236 2.72 22.18 -23.50
CA ASN A 236 2.90 20.77 -23.11
C ASN A 236 3.81 20.58 -21.87
N CYS A 237 3.91 21.60 -21.01
CA CYS A 237 4.70 21.52 -19.79
C CYS A 237 3.99 20.64 -18.74
N HIS A 238 4.36 19.36 -18.67
CA HIS A 238 3.76 18.44 -17.70
C HIS A 238 4.06 18.77 -16.22
N GLY A 239 5.16 19.48 -15.95
CA GLY A 239 5.50 19.93 -14.59
C GLY A 239 4.71 21.14 -14.12
N GLY A 240 4.21 21.98 -15.02
CA GLY A 240 3.69 23.31 -14.66
C GLY A 240 4.77 24.20 -14.04
N CYS A 241 6.04 23.97 -14.41
CA CYS A 241 7.23 24.60 -13.82
C CYS A 241 7.63 25.91 -14.50
N ASP A 242 6.88 26.36 -15.52
CA ASP A 242 7.12 27.57 -16.31
C ASP A 242 8.54 27.66 -16.92
N PRO A 243 8.84 26.86 -17.97
CA PRO A 243 10.11 26.94 -18.69
C PRO A 243 10.33 28.23 -19.50
N HIS A 244 9.34 29.14 -19.55
CA HIS A 244 9.41 30.35 -20.37
C HIS A 244 9.93 31.54 -19.57
N SER A 245 9.30 31.86 -18.44
CA SER A 245 9.66 33.07 -17.67
C SER A 245 10.70 32.76 -16.59
N ALA A 246 10.27 32.03 -15.56
CA ALA A 246 11.05 31.68 -14.39
C ALA A 246 10.88 30.19 -14.08
N LEU A 247 11.88 29.40 -14.47
CA LEU A 247 11.83 27.96 -14.30
C LEU A 247 11.91 27.59 -12.82
N ARG A 248 10.87 26.92 -12.33
CA ARG A 248 10.84 26.27 -11.01
C ARG A 248 11.38 24.86 -11.12
N TYR A 249 12.68 24.69 -10.93
CA TYR A 249 13.36 23.42 -11.18
C TYR A 249 12.88 22.28 -10.25
N THR A 250 12.44 22.57 -9.02
CA THR A 250 11.88 21.57 -8.09
C THR A 250 10.55 20.97 -8.56
N GLU A 251 9.83 21.69 -9.43
CA GLU A 251 8.56 21.28 -10.04
C GLU A 251 8.75 20.55 -11.37
N CYS A 252 9.95 20.63 -11.96
CA CYS A 252 10.21 20.06 -13.28
C CYS A 252 10.23 18.52 -13.23
N HIS A 253 9.33 17.88 -13.98
CA HIS A 253 9.28 16.41 -14.10
C HIS A 253 10.22 15.82 -15.18
N LEU A 254 11.09 16.64 -15.77
CA LEU A 254 12.04 16.26 -16.83
C LEU A 254 11.39 15.47 -17.98
N CYS A 255 10.23 15.93 -18.43
CA CYS A 255 9.50 15.28 -19.52
C CYS A 255 10.06 15.58 -20.91
N MET A 256 11.00 16.53 -21.02
CA MET A 256 11.67 17.00 -22.25
C MET A 256 10.76 17.53 -23.37
N ASN A 257 9.45 17.61 -23.18
CA ASN A 257 8.53 18.14 -24.20
C ASN A 257 8.88 19.58 -24.61
N CYS A 258 9.31 20.43 -23.66
CA CYS A 258 9.62 21.83 -23.92
C CYS A 258 10.82 22.03 -24.86
N ILE A 259 11.79 21.10 -24.84
CA ILE A 259 12.96 21.13 -25.73
C ILE A 259 12.50 20.89 -27.18
N GLU A 260 11.61 19.91 -27.38
CA GLU A 260 11.11 19.58 -28.72
C GLU A 260 10.09 20.59 -29.27
N ASP A 261 9.28 21.18 -28.40
CA ASP A 261 8.25 22.15 -28.82
C ASP A 261 8.84 23.53 -29.14
N CYS A 262 10.13 23.76 -28.84
CA CYS A 262 10.81 25.03 -29.09
C CYS A 262 11.28 25.11 -30.56
N PRO A 263 10.74 26.04 -31.38
CA PRO A 263 11.17 26.19 -32.77
C PRO A 263 12.60 26.73 -32.90
N GLU A 264 13.00 27.60 -31.97
CA GLU A 264 14.31 28.28 -31.98
C GLU A 264 15.42 27.47 -31.29
N ASN A 265 15.11 26.27 -30.78
CA ASN A 265 16.02 25.46 -29.96
C ASN A 265 16.62 26.18 -28.74
N ALA A 266 15.95 27.22 -28.22
CA ALA A 266 16.41 28.03 -27.09
C ALA A 266 16.32 27.35 -25.71
N ILE A 267 15.91 26.08 -25.63
CA ILE A 267 15.77 25.34 -24.37
C ILE A 267 16.70 24.13 -24.39
N HIS A 268 17.60 24.06 -23.41
CA HIS A 268 18.60 23.03 -23.31
C HIS A 268 18.47 22.25 -22.00
N TYR A 269 19.02 21.04 -21.96
CA TYR A 269 19.21 20.24 -20.75
C TYR A 269 20.70 19.99 -20.56
N GLY A 270 21.25 20.42 -19.42
CA GLY A 270 22.67 20.26 -19.13
C GLY A 270 23.15 21.17 -18.01
N LEU A 271 24.46 21.42 -18.00
CA LEU A 271 25.06 22.46 -17.16
C LEU A 271 24.55 23.84 -17.60
N GLN A 272 24.35 24.71 -16.62
CA GLN A 272 23.79 26.04 -16.86
C GLN A 272 24.76 26.92 -17.62
N GLY A 273 24.31 27.49 -18.75
CA GLY A 273 25.07 28.46 -19.54
C GLY A 273 25.03 29.90 -18.97
N PRO A 274 25.91 30.78 -19.46
CA PRO A 274 26.00 32.17 -18.99
C PRO A 274 24.74 33.00 -19.32
N SER A 275 24.06 32.76 -20.44
CA SER A 275 22.83 33.45 -20.89
C SER A 275 21.52 32.85 -20.34
N SER A 276 21.59 32.15 -19.21
CA SER A 276 20.46 31.37 -18.70
C SER A 276 19.38 32.21 -18.00
N SER A 277 18.11 31.88 -18.24
CA SER A 277 16.96 32.51 -17.59
C SER A 277 16.99 32.41 -16.06
N VAL A 278 16.39 33.41 -15.39
CA VAL A 278 16.18 33.41 -13.93
C VAL A 278 15.46 32.13 -13.49
N GLN A 279 16.05 31.43 -12.53
CA GLN A 279 15.47 30.24 -11.93
C GLN A 279 14.86 30.58 -10.58
N MET A 280 13.62 30.17 -10.37
CA MET A 280 12.94 30.37 -9.09
C MET A 280 13.26 29.22 -8.14
N PRO A 281 13.74 29.50 -6.92
CA PRO A 281 13.88 28.48 -5.89
C PRO A 281 12.50 28.01 -5.41
N LEU A 282 12.50 27.00 -4.53
CA LEU A 282 11.29 26.54 -3.87
C LEU A 282 10.68 27.67 -3.03
N ASP A 283 9.49 28.13 -3.44
CA ASP A 283 8.73 29.16 -2.74
C ASP A 283 7.55 28.54 -1.98
N VAL A 284 7.79 28.28 -0.69
CA VAL A 284 6.82 27.70 0.24
C VAL A 284 6.55 28.65 1.39
N SER A 285 5.26 28.85 1.70
CA SER A 285 4.88 29.68 2.86
C SER A 285 5.37 29.04 4.16
N ARG A 286 6.25 29.75 4.88
CA ARG A 286 6.76 29.34 6.20
C ARG A 286 5.64 29.09 7.20
N ARG A 287 4.63 29.96 7.22
CA ARG A 287 3.46 29.84 8.09
C ARG A 287 2.73 28.51 7.87
N ARG A 288 2.45 28.17 6.61
CA ARG A 288 1.78 26.91 6.25
C ARG A 288 2.61 25.67 6.57
N LEU A 289 3.95 25.76 6.45
CA LEU A 289 4.85 24.68 6.88
C LEU A 289 4.73 24.43 8.38
N ILE A 290 4.76 25.50 9.19
CA ILE A 290 4.61 25.42 10.64
C ILE A 290 3.24 24.88 11.01
N GLU A 291 2.16 25.37 10.39
CA GLU A 291 0.79 24.85 10.59
C GLU A 291 0.70 23.34 10.31
N SER A 292 1.30 22.89 9.21
CA SER A 292 1.33 21.46 8.83
C SER A 292 2.14 20.63 9.82
N ALA A 293 3.23 21.21 10.33
CA ALA A 293 4.08 20.57 11.31
C ALA A 293 3.41 20.43 12.67
N LEU A 294 2.78 21.51 13.15
CA LEU A 294 1.97 21.51 14.37
C LEU A 294 0.80 20.54 14.26
N ALA A 295 0.11 20.50 13.11
CA ALA A 295 -0.96 19.54 12.89
C ALA A 295 -0.48 18.09 13.01
N GLY A 296 0.68 17.75 12.44
CA GLY A 296 1.29 16.42 12.59
C GLY A 296 1.67 16.11 14.04
N ALA A 297 2.29 17.08 14.73
CA ALA A 297 2.71 16.94 16.12
C ALA A 297 1.55 16.81 17.12
N VAL A 298 0.44 17.50 16.87
CA VAL A 298 -0.78 17.43 17.70
C VAL A 298 -1.60 16.18 17.37
N LEU A 299 -1.68 15.78 16.11
CA LEU A 299 -2.48 14.61 15.73
C LEU A 299 -1.89 13.30 16.27
N TYR A 300 -0.57 13.18 16.35
CA TYR A 300 0.07 11.97 16.88
C TYR A 300 -0.39 11.58 18.30
N PRO A 301 -0.30 12.44 19.33
CA PRO A 301 -0.78 12.09 20.67
C PRO A 301 -2.30 11.86 20.69
N VAL A 302 -3.08 12.56 19.86
CA VAL A 302 -4.53 12.30 19.70
C VAL A 302 -4.77 10.87 19.19
N MET A 303 -4.05 10.44 18.15
CA MET A 303 -4.12 9.07 17.63
C MET A 303 -3.71 8.04 18.69
N LYS A 304 -2.66 8.33 19.49
CA LYS A 304 -2.22 7.44 20.59
C LYS A 304 -3.17 7.42 21.78
N SER A 305 -3.88 8.51 22.05
CA SER A 305 -4.87 8.62 23.14
C SER A 305 -6.16 7.85 22.87
N THR A 306 -6.40 7.47 21.61
CA THR A 306 -7.56 6.64 21.25
C THR A 306 -7.23 5.18 21.54
N ILE A 307 -8.17 4.48 22.20
CA ILE A 307 -8.08 3.07 22.62
C ILE A 307 -7.98 2.17 21.37
N SER A 308 -6.77 2.04 20.82
CA SER A 308 -6.41 1.01 19.81
C SER A 308 -4.93 1.06 19.40
N SER A 309 -4.15 2.07 19.78
CA SER A 309 -2.75 2.18 19.34
C SER A 309 -1.77 1.54 20.32
N GLY A 310 -1.54 0.23 20.18
CA GLY A 310 -0.35 -0.47 20.68
C GLY A 310 -0.30 -0.86 22.16
N THR A 311 -1.19 -0.36 23.02
CA THR A 311 -1.21 -0.69 24.46
C THR A 311 -2.21 -1.78 24.83
N THR A 312 -3.32 -1.89 24.10
CA THR A 312 -4.34 -2.95 24.27
C THR A 312 -4.46 -3.75 22.98
N ALA A 313 -4.22 -5.06 23.06
CA ALA A 313 -4.40 -5.94 21.93
C ALA A 313 -5.89 -6.04 21.57
N GLY A 314 -6.27 -5.54 20.39
CA GLY A 314 -7.62 -5.72 19.88
C GLY A 314 -7.87 -7.20 19.63
N HIS A 315 -8.95 -7.74 20.21
CA HIS A 315 -9.31 -9.16 20.09
C HIS A 315 -9.51 -9.60 18.63
N GLN A 316 -9.89 -8.66 17.75
CA GLN A 316 -10.11 -8.87 16.31
C GLN A 316 -8.85 -8.64 15.45
N VAL A 317 -7.76 -8.11 16.00
CA VAL A 317 -6.55 -7.75 15.24
C VAL A 317 -5.64 -8.96 15.10
N ILE A 318 -6.10 -9.96 14.34
CA ILE A 318 -5.29 -11.13 13.98
C ILE A 318 -4.41 -10.73 12.80
N ARG A 319 -3.08 -10.69 12.98
CA ARG A 319 -2.15 -10.35 11.90
C ARG A 319 -1.76 -11.58 11.08
N PRO A 320 -1.33 -11.41 9.81
CA PRO A 320 -0.78 -12.51 9.02
C PRO A 320 0.38 -13.23 9.71
N PRO A 321 0.60 -14.52 9.44
CA PRO A 321 1.71 -15.27 10.03
C PRO A 321 3.05 -14.63 9.67
N GLY A 322 3.93 -14.48 10.66
CA GLY A 322 5.26 -13.88 10.51
C GLY A 322 5.30 -12.39 10.83
N SER A 323 4.15 -11.78 11.16
CA SER A 323 4.09 -10.39 11.63
C SER A 323 4.85 -10.20 12.94
N ILE A 324 5.62 -9.12 13.01
CA ILE A 324 6.33 -8.71 14.23
C ILE A 324 5.35 -8.13 15.28
N ALA A 325 5.87 -7.74 16.45
CA ALA A 325 5.09 -7.10 17.50
C ALA A 325 4.30 -5.90 16.96
N GLU A 326 3.09 -5.67 17.49
CA GLU A 326 2.12 -4.72 16.91
C GLU A 326 2.69 -3.31 16.72
N GLY A 327 3.42 -2.78 17.70
CA GLY A 327 4.03 -1.45 17.60
C GLY A 327 5.04 -1.34 16.44
N ASP A 328 5.93 -2.33 16.31
CA ASP A 328 6.91 -2.35 15.22
C ASP A 328 6.27 -2.64 13.86
N PHE A 329 5.23 -3.47 13.85
CA PHE A 329 4.46 -3.78 12.65
C PHE A 329 3.84 -2.51 12.07
N LEU A 330 3.20 -1.69 12.91
CA LEU A 330 2.60 -0.42 12.51
C LEU A 330 3.64 0.61 12.05
N ARG A 331 4.87 0.55 12.60
CA ARG A 331 6.01 1.37 12.17
C ARG A 331 6.62 0.94 10.84
N ARG A 332 6.41 -0.30 10.38
CA ARG A 332 7.03 -0.83 9.13
C ARG A 332 6.04 -1.07 8.00
N CYS A 333 4.74 -1.19 8.28
CA CYS A 333 3.75 -1.49 7.25
C CYS A 333 3.45 -0.27 6.38
N ILE A 334 3.89 -0.29 5.11
CA ILE A 334 3.61 0.76 4.12
C ILE A 334 2.23 0.65 3.46
N LYS A 335 1.34 -0.24 3.95
CA LYS A 335 -0.06 -0.35 3.50
C LYS A 335 -0.22 -0.62 1.99
N CYS A 336 0.72 -1.36 1.38
CA CYS A 336 0.74 -1.62 -0.06
C CYS A 336 -0.32 -2.63 -0.55
N GLY A 337 -0.86 -3.48 0.33
CA GLY A 337 -1.89 -4.46 -0.01
C GLY A 337 -1.42 -5.77 -0.66
N GLU A 338 -0.13 -5.95 -0.93
CA GLU A 338 0.37 -7.17 -1.60
C GLU A 338 0.11 -8.45 -0.79
N CYS A 339 0.24 -8.41 0.54
CA CYS A 339 -0.09 -9.56 1.39
C CYS A 339 -1.57 -9.97 1.34
N MET A 340 -2.48 -9.01 1.09
CA MET A 340 -3.93 -9.27 0.95
C MET A 340 -4.20 -9.97 -0.38
N LYS A 341 -3.60 -9.46 -1.45
CA LYS A 341 -3.75 -9.96 -2.81
C LYS A 341 -3.26 -11.40 -2.99
N VAL A 342 -2.14 -11.77 -2.36
CA VAL A 342 -1.58 -13.13 -2.49
C VAL A 342 -2.28 -14.16 -1.61
N CYS A 343 -3.28 -13.76 -0.82
CA CYS A 343 -4.00 -14.65 0.08
C CYS A 343 -4.98 -15.55 -0.70
N PRO A 344 -4.76 -16.87 -0.77
CA PRO A 344 -5.61 -17.77 -1.57
C PRO A 344 -7.04 -17.88 -1.06
N THR A 345 -7.23 -17.74 0.25
CA THR A 345 -8.52 -17.85 0.92
C THR A 345 -9.22 -16.51 1.08
N ASN A 346 -8.63 -15.41 0.60
CA ASN A 346 -9.12 -14.04 0.81
C ASN A 346 -9.32 -13.67 2.29
N ALA A 347 -8.62 -14.37 3.20
CA ALA A 347 -8.75 -14.17 4.65
C ALA A 347 -8.15 -12.84 5.12
N ILE A 348 -7.10 -12.36 4.45
CA ILE A 348 -6.41 -11.13 4.81
C ILE A 348 -7.12 -9.94 4.15
N GLN A 349 -7.64 -9.06 4.98
CA GLN A 349 -8.47 -7.92 4.64
C GLN A 349 -7.82 -6.63 5.18
N PRO A 350 -8.13 -5.46 4.59
CA PRO A 350 -7.71 -4.20 5.16
C PRO A 350 -8.51 -3.87 6.42
N ALA A 351 -7.80 -3.54 7.50
CA ALA A 351 -8.41 -2.96 8.69
C ALA A 351 -8.95 -1.57 8.36
N LEU A 352 -10.17 -1.29 8.78
CA LEU A 352 -10.74 0.05 8.76
C LEU A 352 -10.44 0.73 10.10
N PHE A 353 -11.10 0.28 11.17
CA PHE A 353 -10.96 0.84 12.51
C PHE A 353 -10.60 -0.20 13.57
N GLU A 354 -10.53 -1.48 13.21
CA GLU A 354 -10.26 -2.60 14.12
C GLU A 354 -8.88 -2.48 14.79
N ALA A 355 -7.90 -1.92 14.07
CA ALA A 355 -6.54 -1.66 14.55
C ALA A 355 -6.30 -0.16 14.83
N GLY A 356 -7.37 0.63 14.98
CA GLY A 356 -7.28 2.05 15.27
C GLY A 356 -6.88 2.89 14.07
N LEU A 357 -6.77 4.20 14.29
CA LEU A 357 -6.38 5.15 13.23
C LEU A 357 -4.99 4.86 12.68
N GLU A 358 -4.08 4.38 13.52
CA GLU A 358 -2.72 4.02 13.12
C GLU A 358 -2.69 2.78 12.21
N GLY A 359 -3.58 1.82 12.47
CA GLY A 359 -3.76 0.58 11.74
C GLY A 359 -4.67 0.67 10.52
N LEU A 360 -5.16 1.85 10.13
CA LEU A 360 -6.00 2.02 8.95
C LEU A 360 -5.32 1.43 7.70
N TRP A 361 -6.04 0.63 6.92
CA TRP A 361 -5.55 -0.09 5.73
C TRP A 361 -4.42 -1.10 5.98
N THR A 362 -4.13 -1.46 7.23
CA THR A 362 -3.17 -2.54 7.53
C THR A 362 -3.82 -3.92 7.43
N PRO A 363 -3.08 -5.00 7.13
CA PRO A 363 -3.67 -6.32 6.96
C PRO A 363 -4.12 -6.96 8.26
N VAL A 364 -5.37 -7.41 8.30
CA VAL A 364 -5.98 -8.22 9.38
C VAL A 364 -6.63 -9.46 8.79
N LEU A 365 -6.57 -10.56 9.52
CA LEU A 365 -7.21 -11.81 9.12
C LEU A 365 -8.65 -11.84 9.66
N ILE A 366 -9.61 -11.92 8.75
CA ILE A 366 -11.04 -12.03 9.08
C ILE A 366 -11.48 -13.47 8.81
N SER A 367 -11.50 -14.26 9.89
CA SER A 367 -11.79 -15.70 9.86
C SER A 367 -13.16 -16.04 9.27
N ARG A 368 -14.10 -15.08 9.23
CA ARG A 368 -15.41 -15.29 8.61
C ARG A 368 -15.38 -15.27 7.07
N ILE A 369 -14.45 -14.53 6.47
CA ILE A 369 -14.30 -14.42 5.02
C ILE A 369 -13.46 -15.59 4.49
N GLY A 370 -12.39 -15.93 5.20
CA GLY A 370 -11.49 -17.03 4.87
C GLY A 370 -10.59 -17.39 6.05
N TYR A 371 -9.67 -18.32 5.86
CA TYR A 371 -8.76 -18.79 6.92
C TYR A 371 -7.29 -18.80 6.48
N CYS A 372 -6.37 -18.83 7.43
CA CYS A 372 -4.95 -19.02 7.16
C CYS A 372 -4.70 -20.49 6.77
N GLU A 373 -4.46 -20.73 5.48
CA GLU A 373 -4.14 -22.07 4.97
C GLU A 373 -2.87 -22.63 5.62
N TYR A 374 -2.91 -23.90 6.05
CA TYR A 374 -1.92 -24.49 6.97
C TYR A 374 -0.50 -24.41 6.40
N ASN A 375 -0.30 -24.85 5.16
CA ASN A 375 1.00 -24.89 4.48
C ASN A 375 1.37 -23.61 3.69
N CYS A 376 0.56 -22.55 3.76
CA CYS A 376 0.79 -21.32 2.98
C CYS A 376 1.70 -20.32 3.70
N ILE A 377 2.69 -19.74 2.99
CA ILE A 377 3.63 -18.72 3.50
C ILE A 377 3.70 -17.45 2.64
N LEU A 378 2.79 -17.29 1.67
CA LEU A 378 2.94 -16.31 0.60
C LEU A 378 2.94 -14.85 1.08
N CYS A 379 2.14 -14.52 2.09
CA CYS A 379 2.11 -13.16 2.67
C CYS A 379 3.48 -12.72 3.23
N SER A 380 4.29 -13.68 3.69
CA SER A 380 5.63 -13.41 4.22
C SER A 380 6.69 -13.17 3.15
N ARG A 381 6.46 -13.66 1.92
CA ARG A 381 7.40 -13.53 0.79
C ARG A 381 7.24 -12.22 0.02
N VAL A 382 6.09 -11.56 0.13
CA VAL A 382 5.77 -10.35 -0.63
C VAL A 382 5.94 -9.05 0.15
N CYS A 383 6.30 -9.12 1.43
CA CYS A 383 6.42 -7.93 2.28
C CYS A 383 7.77 -7.22 2.06
N PRO A 384 7.81 -6.02 1.45
CA PRO A 384 9.07 -5.35 1.08
C PRO A 384 9.78 -4.71 2.28
N THR A 385 9.08 -4.44 3.38
CA THR A 385 9.62 -3.71 4.54
C THR A 385 10.01 -4.61 5.71
N GLY A 386 9.78 -5.92 5.61
CA GLY A 386 9.95 -6.85 6.72
C GLY A 386 8.99 -6.63 7.90
N ALA A 387 7.86 -5.95 7.70
CA ALA A 387 6.76 -5.92 8.69
C ALA A 387 6.21 -7.34 8.94
N ILE A 388 6.17 -8.15 7.89
CA ILE A 388 6.00 -9.61 7.95
C ILE A 388 7.36 -10.22 7.62
N THR A 389 7.93 -10.95 8.57
CA THR A 389 9.23 -11.60 8.39
C THR A 389 9.11 -12.78 7.42
N PRO A 390 10.08 -13.00 6.50
CA PRO A 390 10.08 -14.17 5.63
C PRO A 390 10.02 -15.47 6.43
N LEU A 391 9.08 -16.35 6.08
CA LEU A 391 8.86 -17.64 6.73
C LEU A 391 9.12 -18.81 5.79
N THR A 392 9.63 -19.91 6.35
CA THR A 392 9.57 -21.23 5.74
C THR A 392 8.34 -21.99 6.26
N VAL A 393 7.88 -22.98 5.50
CA VAL A 393 6.74 -23.82 5.90
C VAL A 393 7.07 -24.56 7.21
N GLU A 394 8.29 -25.10 7.33
CA GLU A 394 8.76 -25.78 8.55
C GLU A 394 8.69 -24.89 9.80
N LYS A 395 9.14 -23.63 9.69
CA LYS A 395 9.10 -22.67 10.79
C LYS A 395 7.67 -22.28 11.16
N LYS A 396 6.79 -22.13 10.17
CA LYS A 396 5.36 -21.87 10.41
C LYS A 396 4.72 -23.03 11.18
N LEU A 397 5.04 -24.26 10.78
CA LEU A 397 4.48 -25.49 11.37
C LEU A 397 5.17 -25.92 12.67
N GLY A 398 6.34 -25.37 13.00
CA GLY A 398 7.12 -25.80 14.17
C GLY A 398 7.73 -27.19 14.00
N LYS A 399 8.13 -27.58 12.79
CA LYS A 399 8.71 -28.92 12.50
C LYS A 399 10.24 -28.99 12.67
N GLY A 400 10.90 -27.91 13.05
CA GLY A 400 12.35 -27.88 13.32
C GLY A 400 12.71 -28.22 14.77
N PRO A 401 13.96 -28.63 15.06
CA PRO A 401 14.41 -28.94 16.41
C PRO A 401 14.24 -27.72 17.35
N GLY A 402 13.49 -27.90 18.44
CA GLY A 402 13.20 -26.85 19.42
C GLY A 402 12.21 -25.75 18.96
N GLN A 403 11.62 -25.87 17.77
CA GLN A 403 10.70 -24.86 17.24
C GLN A 403 9.25 -25.18 17.61
N LYS A 404 8.52 -24.17 18.10
CA LYS A 404 7.07 -24.26 18.33
C LYS A 404 6.31 -23.78 17.10
N PRO A 405 5.10 -24.31 16.83
CA PRO A 405 4.27 -23.81 15.74
C PRO A 405 3.94 -22.34 15.95
N LEU A 406 3.94 -21.59 14.85
CA LEU A 406 3.59 -20.17 14.89
C LEU A 406 2.08 -20.04 15.15
N LYS A 407 1.73 -19.34 16.23
CA LYS A 407 0.35 -19.03 16.60
C LYS A 407 0.02 -17.61 16.22
N ILE A 408 -1.11 -17.41 15.56
CA ILE A 408 -1.65 -16.08 15.24
C ILE A 408 -2.88 -15.73 16.09
N GLY A 409 -3.36 -16.68 16.89
CA GLY A 409 -4.52 -16.50 17.77
C GLY A 409 -5.00 -17.82 18.38
N THR A 410 -6.15 -17.78 19.05
CA THR A 410 -6.79 -18.93 19.70
C THR A 410 -8.30 -18.94 19.44
N ALA A 411 -8.87 -20.14 19.26
CA ALA A 411 -10.30 -20.34 19.04
C ALA A 411 -11.08 -20.52 20.37
N PHE A 412 -12.29 -19.96 20.43
CA PHE A 412 -13.21 -20.06 21.57
C PHE A 412 -14.62 -20.38 21.09
N TYR A 413 -15.38 -21.11 21.91
CA TYR A 413 -16.79 -21.42 21.65
C TYR A 413 -17.72 -20.51 22.44
N ASP A 414 -18.67 -19.92 21.74
CA ASP A 414 -19.89 -19.37 22.31
C ASP A 414 -20.90 -20.52 22.49
N ARG A 415 -21.02 -21.01 23.73
CA ARG A 415 -21.91 -22.12 24.07
C ARG A 415 -23.39 -21.81 23.79
N GLY A 416 -23.79 -20.54 23.80
CA GLY A 416 -25.16 -20.12 23.50
C GLY A 416 -25.51 -20.18 22.00
N ARG A 417 -24.50 -20.28 21.12
CA ARG A 417 -24.68 -20.40 19.67
C ARG A 417 -24.34 -21.78 19.15
N CYS A 418 -23.40 -22.47 19.79
CA CYS A 418 -22.92 -23.76 19.32
C CYS A 418 -24.04 -24.80 19.30
N LEU A 419 -24.31 -25.41 18.14
CA LEU A 419 -25.46 -26.30 17.93
C LEU A 419 -25.53 -27.47 18.94
N PRO A 420 -24.42 -28.18 19.25
CA PRO A 420 -24.42 -29.23 20.29
C PRO A 420 -24.59 -28.72 21.72
N TRP A 421 -24.25 -27.46 22.00
CA TRP A 421 -24.37 -26.87 23.34
C TRP A 421 -25.73 -26.22 23.58
N ALA A 422 -26.26 -25.48 22.60
CA ALA A 422 -27.45 -24.65 22.74
C ALA A 422 -28.73 -25.32 22.24
N MET A 423 -28.64 -26.13 21.18
CA MET A 423 -29.82 -26.64 20.46
C MET A 423 -29.94 -28.17 20.49
N ASN A 424 -29.01 -28.88 21.14
CA ASN A 424 -28.97 -30.35 21.17
C ASN A 424 -28.91 -30.99 19.75
N ILE A 425 -28.29 -30.29 18.79
CA ILE A 425 -28.11 -30.74 17.41
C ILE A 425 -26.66 -31.19 17.19
N ASP A 426 -26.48 -32.34 16.56
CA ASP A 426 -25.15 -32.89 16.24
C ASP A 426 -24.41 -32.04 15.22
N CYS A 427 -23.16 -31.71 15.50
CA CYS A 427 -22.30 -30.97 14.59
C CYS A 427 -20.83 -31.23 14.91
N ILE A 428 -20.11 -31.86 13.97
CA ILE A 428 -18.69 -32.22 14.12
C ILE A 428 -17.73 -31.39 13.25
N VAL A 429 -18.26 -30.43 12.49
CA VAL A 429 -17.55 -29.69 11.44
C VAL A 429 -16.20 -29.12 11.90
N CYS A 430 -16.14 -28.56 13.11
CA CYS A 430 -14.93 -27.90 13.61
C CYS A 430 -13.76 -28.85 13.89
N GLU A 431 -14.01 -30.09 14.30
CA GLU A 431 -12.96 -31.10 14.46
C GLU A 431 -12.53 -31.63 13.09
N GLU A 432 -13.47 -31.90 12.19
CA GLU A 432 -13.17 -32.42 10.85
C GLU A 432 -12.20 -31.51 10.09
N VAL A 433 -12.43 -30.19 10.15
CA VAL A 433 -11.63 -29.20 9.43
C VAL A 433 -10.38 -28.75 10.18
N CYS A 434 -10.16 -29.19 11.42
CA CYS A 434 -8.98 -28.79 12.19
C CYS A 434 -7.70 -29.36 11.56
N PRO A 435 -6.75 -28.52 11.10
CA PRO A 435 -5.61 -28.99 10.31
C PRO A 435 -4.41 -29.43 11.15
N THR A 436 -4.43 -29.23 12.46
CA THR A 436 -3.30 -29.58 13.33
C THR A 436 -3.27 -31.09 13.58
N SER A 437 -2.08 -31.63 13.81
CA SER A 437 -1.88 -33.04 14.16
C SER A 437 -0.94 -33.13 15.37
N PRO A 438 -1.44 -33.44 16.59
CA PRO A 438 -2.83 -33.75 16.95
C PRO A 438 -3.81 -32.59 16.73
N LYS A 439 -5.11 -32.91 16.58
CA LYS A 439 -6.16 -31.91 16.39
C LYS A 439 -6.33 -31.04 17.64
N ALA A 440 -6.36 -29.72 17.44
CA ALA A 440 -6.58 -28.77 18.53
C ALA A 440 -8.04 -28.74 19.00
N ILE A 441 -8.96 -29.22 18.17
CA ILE A 441 -10.39 -29.32 18.47
C ILE A 441 -10.74 -30.79 18.56
N TRP A 442 -11.42 -31.17 19.64
CA TRP A 442 -11.83 -32.54 19.93
C TRP A 442 -13.21 -32.54 20.60
N PHE A 443 -13.87 -33.69 20.60
CA PHE A 443 -15.21 -33.87 21.14
C PHE A 443 -15.25 -34.80 22.35
N GLN A 444 -16.20 -34.54 23.24
CA GLN A 444 -16.62 -35.48 24.29
C GLN A 444 -18.09 -35.81 24.12
N ASP A 445 -18.45 -37.06 24.42
CA ASP A 445 -19.83 -37.50 24.44
C ASP A 445 -20.52 -37.08 25.74
N PHE A 446 -21.71 -36.51 25.62
CA PHE A 446 -22.57 -36.13 26.73
C PHE A 446 -23.98 -36.65 26.51
N GLU A 447 -24.55 -37.31 27.50
CA GLU A 447 -25.97 -37.61 27.53
C GLU A 447 -26.76 -36.36 27.94
N VAL A 448 -27.74 -35.99 27.12
CA VAL A 448 -28.61 -34.85 27.38
C VAL A 448 -30.05 -35.33 27.35
N GLN A 449 -30.83 -34.89 28.33
CA GLN A 449 -32.28 -35.11 28.34
C GLN A 449 -32.96 -34.04 27.48
N LEU A 450 -33.75 -34.50 26.52
CA LEU A 450 -34.58 -33.66 25.67
C LEU A 450 -35.84 -33.25 26.42
N ARG A 451 -36.46 -32.15 25.98
CA ARG A 451 -37.73 -31.69 26.53
C ARG A 451 -38.85 -32.73 26.42
N ASP A 452 -38.74 -33.61 25.44
CA ASP A 452 -39.72 -34.66 25.13
C ASP A 452 -39.52 -35.93 25.97
N GLY A 453 -38.62 -35.89 26.96
CA GLY A 453 -38.31 -37.02 27.86
C GLY A 453 -37.32 -38.05 27.29
N GLY A 454 -36.95 -37.95 26.02
CA GLY A 454 -35.93 -38.79 25.39
C GLY A 454 -34.50 -38.42 25.83
N THR A 455 -33.61 -39.40 25.88
CA THR A 455 -32.16 -39.18 26.06
C THR A 455 -31.46 -39.19 24.70
N LYS A 456 -30.49 -38.28 24.54
CA LYS A 456 -29.65 -38.24 23.34
C LYS A 456 -28.18 -38.06 23.73
N VAL A 457 -27.31 -38.90 23.17
CA VAL A 457 -25.86 -38.74 23.26
C VAL A 457 -25.43 -37.70 22.23
N LEU A 458 -24.75 -36.65 22.69
CA LEU A 458 -24.29 -35.53 21.88
C LEU A 458 -22.79 -35.33 22.01
N LYS A 459 -22.14 -35.07 20.88
CA LYS A 459 -20.74 -34.69 20.82
C LYS A 459 -20.59 -33.19 21.07
N ARG A 460 -20.02 -32.80 22.22
CA ARG A 460 -19.73 -31.39 22.54
C ARG A 460 -18.27 -31.03 22.27
N PRO A 461 -17.98 -29.94 21.55
CA PRO A 461 -16.61 -29.60 21.16
C PRO A 461 -15.86 -28.83 22.25
N PHE A 462 -14.55 -29.08 22.32
CA PHE A 462 -13.57 -28.35 23.13
C PHE A 462 -12.36 -27.95 22.29
N VAL A 463 -11.64 -26.93 22.75
CA VAL A 463 -10.38 -26.48 22.12
C VAL A 463 -9.25 -26.68 23.13
N ASP A 464 -8.15 -27.28 22.69
CA ASP A 464 -6.86 -27.21 23.39
C ASP A 464 -6.08 -25.97 22.91
N PRO A 465 -5.91 -24.95 23.76
CA PRO A 465 -5.15 -23.74 23.40
C PRO A 465 -3.67 -24.02 23.13
N LYS A 466 -3.10 -25.12 23.65
CA LYS A 466 -1.68 -25.49 23.43
C LYS A 466 -1.45 -25.93 21.99
N LEU A 467 -2.42 -26.58 21.36
CA LEU A 467 -2.35 -27.04 19.97
C LEU A 467 -2.95 -26.03 18.98
N CYS A 468 -3.89 -25.19 19.41
CA CYS A 468 -4.52 -24.20 18.53
C CYS A 468 -3.50 -23.20 17.97
N ILE A 469 -3.50 -23.02 16.65
CA ILE A 469 -2.64 -22.04 15.94
C ILE A 469 -3.39 -20.75 15.54
N GLY A 470 -4.72 -20.71 15.73
CA GLY A 470 -5.54 -19.55 15.38
C GLY A 470 -5.78 -19.36 13.88
N CYS A 471 -5.76 -20.43 13.08
CA CYS A 471 -5.88 -20.32 11.61
C CYS A 471 -7.25 -19.82 11.12
N GLY A 472 -8.32 -19.90 11.92
CA GLY A 472 -9.64 -19.39 11.55
C GLY A 472 -10.56 -20.36 10.80
N ILE A 473 -10.06 -21.53 10.36
CA ILE A 473 -10.85 -22.44 9.50
C ILE A 473 -12.14 -22.95 10.15
N CYS A 474 -12.12 -23.18 11.46
CA CYS A 474 -13.30 -23.59 12.22
C CYS A 474 -14.39 -22.51 12.22
N GLU A 475 -14.01 -21.22 12.29
CA GLU A 475 -14.94 -20.09 12.23
C GLU A 475 -15.49 -19.89 10.81
N THR A 476 -14.64 -20.04 9.79
CA THR A 476 -15.06 -19.95 8.38
C THR A 476 -16.09 -21.00 8.02
N LYS A 477 -15.87 -22.25 8.48
CA LYS A 477 -16.70 -23.42 8.13
C LYS A 477 -17.89 -23.62 9.06
N CYS A 478 -18.00 -22.83 10.13
CA CYS A 478 -19.12 -22.93 11.06
C CYS A 478 -20.47 -22.74 10.32
N PRO A 479 -21.43 -23.67 10.46
CA PRO A 479 -22.69 -23.67 9.69
C PRO A 479 -23.64 -22.53 10.07
N ILE A 480 -23.40 -21.85 11.20
CA ILE A 480 -24.19 -20.70 11.64
C ILE A 480 -23.85 -19.51 10.77
N ARG A 481 -24.84 -18.95 10.06
CA ARG A 481 -24.65 -17.89 9.05
C ARG A 481 -24.34 -16.51 9.63
N ASP A 482 -24.91 -16.18 10.79
CA ASP A 482 -24.65 -14.94 11.56
C ASP A 482 -23.24 -14.98 12.20
N LYS A 483 -23.04 -14.54 13.46
CA LYS A 483 -21.77 -14.75 14.17
C LYS A 483 -21.61 -16.24 14.46
N ALA A 484 -20.49 -16.79 14.00
CA ALA A 484 -20.13 -18.18 14.20
C ALA A 484 -20.09 -18.54 15.70
N ALA A 485 -20.43 -19.79 16.01
CA ALA A 485 -20.33 -20.32 17.37
C ALA A 485 -18.88 -20.47 17.83
N VAL A 486 -17.97 -20.79 16.91
CA VAL A 486 -16.53 -20.80 17.18
C VAL A 486 -15.90 -19.55 16.59
N ARG A 487 -15.13 -18.82 17.40
CA ARG A 487 -14.50 -17.56 17.01
C ARG A 487 -13.04 -17.56 17.38
N VAL A 488 -12.19 -17.06 16.49
CA VAL A 488 -10.77 -16.88 16.75
C VAL A 488 -10.51 -15.45 17.20
N THR A 489 -9.67 -15.30 18.21
CA THR A 489 -9.18 -14.00 18.68
C THR A 489 -7.66 -13.99 18.70
N SER A 490 -7.05 -12.80 18.74
CA SER A 490 -5.59 -12.61 18.74
C SER A 490 -4.86 -13.14 19.99
N ILE A 491 -5.58 -13.56 21.03
CA ILE A 491 -4.99 -14.04 22.29
C ILE A 491 -4.09 -15.27 22.06
N GLY A 492 -2.94 -15.30 22.73
CA GLY A 492 -1.98 -16.41 22.61
C GLY A 492 -1.15 -16.40 21.33
N GLU A 493 -1.17 -15.30 20.57
CA GLU A 493 -0.33 -15.12 19.39
C GLU A 493 1.17 -15.09 19.74
N THR A 494 2.01 -15.64 18.87
CA THR A 494 3.46 -15.75 19.10
C THR A 494 4.17 -14.39 19.10
N ARG A 495 3.60 -13.38 18.42
CA ARG A 495 4.23 -12.06 18.27
C ARG A 495 4.05 -11.12 19.48
N SER A 496 3.13 -11.45 20.39
CA SER A 496 2.79 -10.59 21.52
C SER A 496 3.06 -11.29 22.84
N THR A 497 3.87 -10.68 23.70
CA THR A 497 4.13 -11.18 25.05
C THR A 497 3.04 -10.76 26.05
N THR A 498 2.27 -9.72 25.74
CA THR A 498 1.24 -9.15 26.61
C THR A 498 -0.14 -9.75 26.37
N ASN A 499 -0.45 -10.13 25.12
CA ASN A 499 -1.74 -10.70 24.75
C ASN A 499 -1.78 -12.22 24.99
N GLN A 500 -1.74 -12.62 26.27
CA GLN A 500 -1.67 -14.02 26.71
C GLN A 500 -2.78 -14.36 27.70
N MET A 501 -3.16 -15.64 27.76
CA MET A 501 -4.06 -16.14 28.81
C MET A 501 -3.32 -16.09 30.16
N ILE A 502 -3.88 -15.34 31.13
CA ILE A 502 -3.24 -15.05 32.42
C ILE A 502 -3.10 -16.31 33.28
N LEU A 503 -4.13 -17.16 33.28
CA LEU A 503 -4.11 -18.46 33.95
C LEU A 503 -3.71 -19.54 32.95
N LYS A 504 -2.58 -20.20 33.21
CA LYS A 504 -2.12 -21.36 32.43
C LYS A 504 -2.64 -22.63 33.09
N SER A 505 -3.36 -23.45 32.32
CA SER A 505 -3.77 -24.81 32.71
C SER A 505 -2.62 -25.81 32.62
#